data_AF-A0A6J3AHH9-F1
#
_entry.id   AF-A0A6J3AHH9-F1
#
_cell.length_a   1.000
_cell.length_b   1.000
_cell.length_c   1.000
_cell.angle_alpha   90.00
_cell.angle_beta   90.00
_cell.angle_gamma   90.00
#
_symmetry.space_group_name_H-M   'P 1'
#
loop_
_entity.id
_entity.type
_entity.pdbx_description
1 polymer ?
#
loop_
_entity_poly.entity_id
_entity_poly.type
_entity_poly.pdbx_seq_one_letter_code
_entity_poly.pdbx_strand_id
1 'polypeptide(L)'
;QLLPVEKLPKYAQAGFEGFKTLNRIQSKLYRAALETDENLLLCAPTGAGKTNVALMCMLREIGKHINMDGTINVDDFKIIYIAPMRSLVQEMVGSFGKVRG
;
A
#
# COMPACT_ATOMS: atom_id res chain seq x y z
N GLN A 1 -12.95 -4.21 -14.63
CA GLN A 1 -12.77 -5.52 -13.96
C GLN A 1 -12.08 -5.29 -12.62
N LEU A 2 -12.31 -6.14 -11.61
CA LEU A 2 -11.54 -6.10 -10.36
C LEU A 2 -10.17 -6.73 -10.61
N LEU A 3 -9.11 -6.15 -10.04
CA LEU A 3 -7.75 -6.64 -10.22
C LEU A 3 -7.45 -7.74 -9.19
N PRO A 4 -7.09 -8.96 -9.62
CA PRO A 4 -6.58 -9.97 -8.70
C PRO A 4 -5.27 -9.52 -8.04
N VAL A 5 -5.09 -9.82 -6.75
CA VAL A 5 -3.85 -9.49 -6.02
C VAL A 5 -2.62 -10.13 -6.67
N GLU A 6 -2.79 -11.33 -7.26
CA GLU A 6 -1.75 -12.04 -8.00
C GLU A 6 -1.16 -11.24 -9.18
N LYS A 7 -1.90 -10.25 -9.71
CA LYS A 7 -1.44 -9.37 -10.79
C LYS A 7 -0.64 -8.15 -10.30
N LEU A 8 -0.53 -7.94 -8.99
CA LEU A 8 0.34 -6.91 -8.42
C LEU A 8 1.81 -7.33 -8.51
N PRO A 9 2.76 -6.37 -8.49
CA PRO A 9 4.17 -6.69 -8.35
C PRO A 9 4.42 -7.59 -7.13
N LYS A 10 5.34 -8.55 -7.26
CA LYS A 10 5.56 -9.59 -6.24
C LYS A 10 5.84 -9.04 -4.85
N TYR A 11 6.64 -7.98 -4.76
CA TYR A 11 6.94 -7.30 -3.49
C TYR A 11 5.71 -6.68 -2.80
N ALA A 12 4.64 -6.38 -3.54
CA ALA A 12 3.44 -5.76 -3.02
C ALA A 12 2.38 -6.78 -2.59
N GLN A 13 2.46 -8.04 -3.04
CA GLN A 13 1.43 -9.06 -2.80
C GLN A 13 1.28 -9.39 -1.30
N ALA A 14 2.40 -9.42 -0.56
CA ALA A 14 2.40 -9.66 0.88
C ALA A 14 1.56 -8.62 1.66
N GLY A 15 1.52 -7.37 1.19
CA GLY A 15 0.67 -6.33 1.80
C GLY A 15 -0.83 -6.50 1.61
N PHE A 16 -1.24 -7.49 0.82
CA PHE A 16 -2.63 -7.82 0.54
C PHE A 16 -2.96 -9.28 0.87
N GLU A 17 -2.22 -9.89 1.80
CA GLU A 17 -2.55 -11.23 2.29
C GLU A 17 -4.01 -11.29 2.79
N GLY A 18 -4.71 -12.38 2.43
CA GLY A 18 -6.14 -12.54 2.71
C GLY A 18 -7.09 -11.89 1.71
N PHE A 19 -6.59 -11.05 0.78
CA PHE A 19 -7.39 -10.47 -0.29
C PHE A 19 -7.23 -11.26 -1.58
N LYS A 20 -8.34 -11.64 -2.22
CA LYS A 20 -8.32 -12.26 -3.56
C LYS A 20 -8.20 -11.20 -4.66
N THR A 21 -8.90 -10.09 -4.49
CA THR A 21 -9.01 -9.01 -5.48
C THR A 21 -9.04 -7.65 -4.81
N LEU A 22 -8.49 -6.63 -5.46
CA LEU A 22 -8.69 -5.24 -5.11
C LEU A 22 -10.12 -4.80 -5.39
N ASN A 23 -10.64 -3.85 -4.61
CA ASN A 23 -11.95 -3.26 -4.87
C ASN A 23 -11.92 -2.37 -6.14
N ARG A 24 -13.08 -1.82 -6.54
CA ARG A 24 -13.21 -1.05 -7.80
C ARG A 24 -12.34 0.21 -7.84
N ILE A 25 -12.17 0.91 -6.71
CA ILE A 25 -11.37 2.15 -6.64
C ILE A 25 -9.88 1.80 -6.65
N GLN A 26 -9.48 0.83 -5.82
CA GLN A 26 -8.11 0.33 -5.74
C GLN A 26 -7.64 -0.22 -7.10
N SER A 27 -8.48 -1.02 -7.78
CA SER A 27 -8.19 -1.59 -9.10
C SER A 27 -7.99 -0.51 -10.18
N LYS A 28 -8.66 0.65 -10.06
CA LYS A 28 -8.46 1.77 -10.99
C LYS A 28 -7.16 2.53 -10.71
N LEU A 29 -6.76 2.61 -9.45
CA LEU A 29 -5.63 3.43 -9.01
C LEU A 29 -4.31 2.66 -8.91
N TYR A 30 -4.32 1.33 -9.01
CA TYR A 30 -3.14 0.51 -8.75
C TYR A 30 -1.93 0.93 -9.61
N ARG A 31 -2.11 1.28 -10.89
CA ARG A 31 -1.02 1.75 -11.76
C ARG A 31 -0.42 3.06 -11.25
N ALA A 32 -1.27 4.03 -10.95
CA ALA A 32 -0.81 5.31 -10.46
C ALA A 32 -0.12 5.17 -9.09
N ALA A 33 -0.60 4.29 -8.22
CA ALA A 33 -0.06 4.08 -6.87
C ALA A 33 1.19 3.17 -6.81
N LEU A 34 1.31 2.16 -7.69
CA LEU A 34 2.41 1.18 -7.66
C LEU A 34 3.39 1.29 -8.81
N GLU A 35 2.98 1.83 -9.96
CA GLU A 35 3.79 1.88 -11.19
C GLU A 35 4.32 3.28 -11.50
N THR A 36 3.83 4.35 -10.85
CA THR A 36 4.30 5.74 -11.04
C THR A 36 4.65 6.46 -9.74
N ASP A 37 5.52 7.48 -9.82
CA ASP A 37 5.89 8.37 -8.70
C ASP A 37 5.10 9.70 -8.69
N GLU A 38 3.95 9.73 -9.37
CA GLU A 38 3.11 10.92 -9.40
C GLU A 38 2.41 11.17 -8.05
N ASN A 39 2.24 12.45 -7.72
CA ASN A 39 1.43 12.84 -6.56
C ASN A 39 -0.05 12.50 -6.81
N LEU A 40 -0.70 11.86 -5.83
CA LEU A 40 -2.10 11.42 -5.94
C LEU A 40 -3.03 12.16 -4.99
N LEU A 41 -4.12 12.72 -5.54
CA LEU A 41 -5.27 13.20 -4.78
C LEU A 41 -6.46 12.25 -4.99
N LEU A 42 -6.86 11.53 -3.93
CA LEU A 42 -7.99 10.60 -3.97
C LEU A 42 -9.20 11.11 -3.19
N CYS A 43 -10.21 11.58 -3.92
CA CYS A 43 -11.50 11.95 -3.36
C CYS A 43 -12.49 10.77 -3.44
N ALA A 44 -12.74 10.12 -2.30
CA ALA A 44 -13.67 8.99 -2.22
C ALA A 44 -14.37 8.94 -0.84
N PRO A 45 -15.59 8.38 -0.74
CA PRO A 45 -16.34 8.32 0.52
C PRO A 45 -15.62 7.48 1.60
N THR A 46 -16.06 7.62 2.85
CA THR A 46 -15.59 6.77 3.95
C THR A 46 -15.94 5.30 3.67
N GLY A 47 -15.05 4.37 4.03
CA GLY A 47 -15.22 2.94 3.71
C GLY A 47 -14.88 2.55 2.26
N ALA A 48 -14.52 3.49 1.39
CA ALA A 48 -14.16 3.22 -0.01
C ALA A 48 -12.83 2.49 -0.21
N GLY A 49 -12.06 2.26 0.87
CA GLY A 49 -10.76 1.59 0.81
C GLY A 49 -9.57 2.50 0.46
N LYS A 50 -9.66 3.80 0.79
CA LYS A 50 -8.58 4.79 0.59
C LYS A 50 -7.27 4.37 1.29
N THR A 51 -7.38 3.77 2.46
CA THR A 51 -6.25 3.21 3.23
C THR A 51 -5.39 2.26 2.42
N ASN A 52 -6.00 1.33 1.68
CA ASN A 52 -5.25 0.37 0.86
C ASN A 52 -4.59 1.05 -0.36
N VAL A 53 -5.12 2.19 -0.81
CA VAL A 53 -4.44 3.01 -1.84
C VAL A 53 -3.20 3.66 -1.25
N ALA A 54 -3.26 4.18 -0.02
CA ALA A 54 -2.07 4.66 0.68
C ALA A 54 -1.05 3.53 0.90
N LEU A 55 -1.49 2.33 1.26
CA LEU A 55 -0.63 1.15 1.38
C LEU A 55 0.08 0.80 0.06
N MET A 56 -0.61 0.88 -1.08
CA MET A 56 0.00 0.70 -2.40
C MET A 56 1.15 1.69 -2.63
N CYS A 57 0.96 2.97 -2.30
CA CYS A 57 2.03 3.97 -2.41
C CYS A 57 3.21 3.67 -1.47
N MET A 58 2.93 3.20 -0.25
CA MET A 58 3.98 2.80 0.70
C MET A 58 4.77 1.60 0.18
N LEU A 59 4.09 0.58 -0.33
CA LEU A 59 4.71 -0.62 -0.89
C LEU A 59 5.54 -0.28 -2.13
N ARG A 60 5.12 0.69 -2.94
CA ARG A 60 5.94 1.19 -4.06
C ARG A 60 7.27 1.74 -3.55
N GLU A 61 7.24 2.60 -2.54
CA GLU A 61 8.46 3.19 -2.01
C GLU A 61 9.35 2.12 -1.37
N ILE A 62 8.80 1.22 -0.57
CA ILE A 62 9.51 0.05 -0.03
C ILE A 62 10.14 -0.77 -1.16
N GLY A 63 9.40 -0.98 -2.26
CA GLY A 63 9.82 -1.74 -3.44
C GLY A 63 11.08 -1.20 -4.13
N LYS A 64 11.40 0.10 -3.98
CA LYS A 64 12.62 0.71 -4.54
C LYS A 64 13.88 0.34 -3.77
N HIS A 65 13.73 -0.13 -2.53
CA HIS A 65 14.83 -0.39 -1.59
C HIS A 65 14.93 -1.89 -1.25
N ILE A 66 14.51 -2.77 -2.18
CA ILE A 66 14.62 -4.23 -2.04
C ILE A 66 15.89 -4.72 -2.72
N ASN A 67 16.73 -5.42 -1.97
CA ASN A 67 17.94 -6.05 -2.46
C ASN A 67 17.64 -7.30 -3.31
N MET A 68 18.63 -7.78 -4.04
CA MET A 68 18.50 -9.00 -4.86
C MET A 68 18.16 -10.26 -4.04
N ASP A 69 18.52 -10.29 -2.76
CA ASP A 69 18.20 -11.38 -1.82
C ASP A 69 16.80 -11.27 -1.19
N GLY A 70 16.04 -10.21 -1.52
CA GLY A 70 14.71 -9.95 -0.99
C GLY A 70 14.67 -9.18 0.33
N THR A 71 15.82 -8.82 0.90
CA THR A 71 15.87 -7.96 2.09
C THR A 71 15.57 -6.50 1.76
N ILE A 72 15.07 -5.73 2.73
CA ILE A 72 14.70 -4.32 2.56
C ILE A 72 15.73 -3.43 3.28
N ASN A 73 16.30 -2.44 2.59
CA ASN A 73 17.17 -1.43 3.18
C ASN A 73 16.34 -0.37 3.91
N VAL A 74 15.96 -0.65 5.15
CA VAL A 74 15.06 0.19 5.96
C VAL A 74 15.64 1.55 6.40
N ASP A 75 16.94 1.75 6.20
CA ASP A 75 17.64 2.99 6.52
C ASP A 75 17.69 3.98 5.34
N ASP A 76 17.45 3.50 4.11
CA ASP A 76 17.52 4.31 2.90
C ASP A 76 16.27 5.19 2.70
N PHE A 77 15.18 4.92 3.42
CA PHE A 77 13.93 5.65 3.27
C PHE A 77 13.13 5.76 4.57
N LYS A 78 12.22 6.75 4.61
CA LYS A 78 11.19 6.90 5.64
C LYS A 78 9.87 7.28 4.95
N ILE A 79 8.75 6.76 5.46
CA ILE A 79 7.41 7.09 4.97
C ILE A 79 6.60 7.68 6.13
N ILE A 80 5.97 8.83 5.91
CA ILE A 80 5.17 9.53 6.91
C ILE A 80 3.69 9.38 6.58
N TYR A 81 2.93 8.76 7.48
CA TYR A 81 1.47 8.65 7.37
C TYR A 81 0.80 9.58 8.38
N ILE A 82 0.06 10.56 7.88
CA ILE A 82 -0.65 11.55 8.71
C ILE A 82 -2.13 11.18 8.75
N ALA A 83 -2.66 11.01 9.96
CA ALA A 83 -4.08 10.77 10.19
C ALA A 83 -4.63 11.76 11.23
N PRO A 84 -5.91 12.15 11.14
CA PRO A 84 -6.48 13.21 11.96
C PRO A 84 -6.72 12.81 13.44
N MET A 85 -6.79 11.51 13.73
CA MET A 85 -7.12 11.01 15.07
C MET A 85 -6.11 9.97 15.54
N ARG A 86 -5.75 10.03 16.83
CA ARG A 86 -4.80 9.10 17.45
C ARG A 86 -5.25 7.64 17.39
N SER A 87 -6.55 7.37 17.57
CA SER A 87 -7.12 6.02 17.47
C SER A 87 -6.91 5.42 16.09
N LEU A 88 -7.12 6.21 15.04
CA LEU A 88 -6.87 5.79 13.67
C LEU A 88 -5.37 5.52 13.45
N VAL A 89 -4.47 6.34 13.99
CA VAL A 89 -3.03 6.07 13.92
C VAL A 89 -2.69 4.70 14.52
N GLN A 90 -3.23 4.37 15.69
CA GLN A 90 -2.96 3.09 16.36
C GLN A 90 -3.48 1.88 15.57
N GLU A 91 -4.68 1.99 15.00
CA GLU A 91 -5.24 0.97 14.11
C GLU A 91 -4.33 0.75 12.89
N MET A 92 -3.87 1.83 12.27
CA MET A 92 -3.03 1.78 11.08
C MET A 92 -1.62 1.24 11.37
N VAL A 93 -1.05 1.56 12.53
CA VAL A 93 0.22 0.95 12.99
C VAL A 93 0.05 -0.56 13.15
N GLY A 94 -1.06 -1.03 13.73
CA GLY A 94 -1.36 -2.45 13.81
C GLY A 94 -1.59 -3.11 12.45
N SER A 95 -2.30 -2.44 11.54
CA SER A 95 -2.59 -2.94 10.20
C SER A 95 -1.33 -3.04 9.33
N PHE A 96 -0.51 -2.00 9.30
CA PHE A 96 0.75 -1.98 8.53
C PHE A 96 1.86 -2.80 9.19
N GLY A 97 1.86 -2.93 10.51
CA GLY A 97 2.82 -3.77 11.24
C GLY A 97 2.64 -5.26 10.97
N LYS A 98 1.41 -5.73 10.71
CA LYS A 98 1.14 -7.14 10.36
C LYS A 98 1.66 -7.54 8.98
N VAL A 99 1.78 -6.57 8.07
CA VAL A 99 2.30 -6.77 6.70
C VAL A 99 3.83 -6.99 6.68
N ARG A 100 4.53 -6.76 7.81
CA ARG A 100 5.97 -7.02 7.97
C ARG A 100 6.30 -8.47 8.39
N GLY A 101 5.30 -9.30 8.69
CA GLY A 101 5.46 -10.67 9.18
C GLY A 101 5.66 -11.70 8.08
#